data_AF-A0A1M6ZG58-F1
#
_entry.id   AF-A0A1M6ZG58-F1
#
_cell.length_a   1.000
_cell.length_b   1.000
_cell.length_c   1.000
_cell.angle_alpha   90.00
_cell.angle_beta   90.00
_cell.angle_gamma   90.00
#
_symmetry.space_group_name_H-M   'P 1'
#
loop_
_entity.id
_entity.type
_entity.pdbx_description
1 polymer ?
#
loop_
_entity_poly.entity_id
_entity_poly.type
_entity_poly.pdbx_seq_one_letter_code
_entity_poly.pdbx_strand_id
1 'polypeptide(L)'
;MGITIKSKNFSLDCGYFGFKRLRDFVASKRPHENFRKCVEEFNENILSFMRPAGWMESFNKKINDLEFLANKGSTKEEIETLDWFGNFEWASDCDAEMKYETAKAIWEYIKDVSEDFVFGYSARPDAATFQQFKSLIDDCVKNKTGFKWC
;
A
#
# COMPACT_ATOMS: atom_id res chain seq x y z
N MET A 1 -13.02 10.25 -11.88
CA MET A 1 -12.38 10.24 -10.54
C MET A 1 -11.03 9.57 -10.68
N GLY A 2 -9.98 10.22 -10.21
CA GLY A 2 -8.60 9.76 -10.32
C GLY A 2 -7.90 9.98 -8.99
N ILE A 3 -6.83 9.25 -8.79
CA ILE A 3 -5.95 9.33 -7.62
C ILE A 3 -4.61 9.85 -8.12
N THR A 4 -4.10 10.89 -7.47
CA THR A 4 -2.77 11.42 -7.75
C THR A 4 -1.85 11.16 -6.58
N ILE A 5 -0.90 10.23 -6.74
CA ILE A 5 0.14 9.98 -5.73
C ILE A 5 1.24 11.02 -5.91
N LYS A 6 1.57 11.77 -4.86
CA LYS A 6 2.54 12.86 -4.91
C LYS A 6 3.60 12.75 -3.83
N SER A 7 4.84 13.02 -4.19
CA SER A 7 5.93 13.36 -3.28
C SER A 7 6.46 14.76 -3.61
N LYS A 8 7.61 15.13 -3.04
CA LYS A 8 8.27 16.41 -3.33
C LYS A 8 8.60 16.59 -4.81
N ASN A 9 9.09 15.53 -5.47
CA ASN A 9 9.62 15.60 -6.83
C ASN A 9 8.81 14.77 -7.85
N PHE A 10 7.81 14.00 -7.40
CA PHE A 10 7.05 13.08 -8.24
C PHE A 10 5.55 13.31 -8.12
N SER A 11 4.83 13.08 -9.22
CA SER A 11 3.37 13.09 -9.29
C SER A 11 2.92 12.00 -10.26
N LEU A 12 2.11 11.05 -9.80
CA LEU A 12 1.67 9.89 -10.56
C LEU A 12 0.14 9.80 -10.56
N ASP A 13 -0.47 9.88 -11.75
CA ASP A 13 -1.91 9.79 -11.93
C ASP A 13 -2.35 8.35 -12.19
N CYS A 14 -3.40 7.91 -11.51
CA CYS A 14 -4.02 6.60 -11.73
C CYS A 14 -5.52 6.60 -11.43
N GLY A 15 -6.22 5.56 -11.88
CA GLY A 15 -7.60 5.29 -11.45
C GLY A 15 -7.63 4.40 -10.20
N TYR A 16 -8.78 4.30 -9.53
CA TYR A 16 -8.97 3.44 -8.35
C TYR A 16 -8.49 2.01 -8.55
N PHE A 17 -8.84 1.38 -9.68
CA PHE A 17 -8.40 0.01 -9.98
C PHE A 17 -6.89 -0.09 -10.19
N GLY A 18 -6.27 0.95 -10.76
CA GLY A 18 -4.83 1.04 -10.92
C GLY A 18 -4.12 1.17 -9.58
N PHE A 19 -4.62 2.05 -8.71
CA PHE A 19 -4.09 2.21 -7.36
C PHE A 19 -4.27 0.95 -6.51
N LYS A 20 -5.43 0.31 -6.59
CA LYS A 20 -5.68 -0.98 -5.96
C LYS A 20 -4.69 -2.05 -6.43
N ARG A 21 -4.48 -2.16 -7.76
CA ARG A 21 -3.49 -3.09 -8.33
C ARG A 21 -2.08 -2.82 -7.79
N LEU A 22 -1.71 -1.54 -7.64
CA LEU A 22 -0.44 -1.15 -7.05
C LEU A 22 -0.33 -1.64 -5.59
N ARG A 23 -1.35 -1.37 -4.77
CA ARG A 23 -1.41 -1.84 -3.36
C ARG A 23 -1.33 -3.35 -3.24
N ASP A 24 -2.18 -4.08 -3.96
CA ASP A 24 -2.18 -5.55 -3.98
C ASP A 24 -0.79 -6.09 -4.34
N PHE A 25 -0.13 -5.49 -5.33
CA PHE A 25 1.21 -5.88 -5.74
C PHE A 25 2.24 -5.62 -4.64
N VAL A 26 2.24 -4.44 -4.02
CA VAL A 26 3.14 -4.11 -2.91
C VAL A 26 2.91 -5.06 -1.72
N ALA A 27 1.65 -5.31 -1.36
CA ALA A 27 1.27 -6.27 -0.31
C ALA A 27 1.75 -7.69 -0.62
N SER A 28 1.67 -8.13 -1.88
CA SER A 28 2.11 -9.48 -2.30
C SER A 28 3.60 -9.75 -2.07
N LYS A 29 4.43 -8.69 -1.97
CA LYS A 29 5.87 -8.82 -1.71
C LYS A 29 6.20 -9.05 -0.23
N ARG A 30 5.21 -8.98 0.67
CA ARG A 30 5.40 -9.22 2.10
C ARG A 30 5.42 -10.73 2.40
N PRO A 31 6.33 -11.20 3.29
CA PRO A 31 6.38 -12.60 3.70
C PRO A 31 5.28 -12.97 4.71
N HIS A 32 4.59 -11.99 5.29
CA HIS A 32 3.59 -12.20 6.34
C HIS A 32 2.28 -12.77 5.78
N GLU A 33 1.96 -14.01 6.15
CA GLU A 33 0.82 -14.73 5.58
C GLU A 33 -0.52 -14.14 6.05
N ASN A 34 -0.65 -13.85 7.34
CA ASN A 34 -1.89 -13.29 7.91
C ASN A 34 -2.17 -11.88 7.37
N PHE A 35 -1.13 -11.07 7.17
CA PHE A 35 -1.27 -9.79 6.46
C PHE A 35 -1.87 -9.97 5.06
N ARG A 36 -1.34 -10.90 4.25
CA ARG A 36 -1.86 -11.15 2.89
C ARG A 36 -3.31 -11.67 2.92
N LYS A 37 -3.65 -12.55 3.87
CA LYS A 37 -5.04 -13.00 4.06
C LYS A 37 -5.99 -11.85 4.41
N CYS A 38 -5.55 -10.88 5.21
CA CYS A 38 -6.35 -9.68 5.47
C CYS A 38 -6.55 -8.84 4.22
N VAL A 39 -5.56 -8.77 3.30
CA VAL A 39 -5.69 -8.06 2.01
C VAL A 39 -6.71 -8.76 1.12
N GLU A 40 -6.65 -10.08 1.04
CA GLU A 40 -7.65 -10.89 0.32
C GLU A 40 -9.05 -10.70 0.92
N GLU A 41 -9.20 -10.80 2.24
CA GLU A 41 -10.48 -10.60 2.95
C GLU A 41 -11.05 -9.19 2.70
N PHE A 42 -10.21 -8.15 2.73
CA PHE A 42 -10.62 -6.78 2.44
C PHE A 42 -11.12 -6.63 1.00
N ASN A 43 -10.43 -7.27 0.06
CA ASN A 43 -10.75 -7.20 -1.36
C ASN A 43 -12.06 -7.92 -1.70
N GLU A 44 -12.32 -9.08 -1.09
CA GLU A 44 -13.60 -9.79 -1.22
C GLU A 44 -14.78 -8.99 -0.67
N ASN A 45 -14.52 -8.12 0.31
CA ASN A 45 -15.50 -7.30 1.00
C ASN A 45 -15.39 -5.82 0.61
N ILE A 46 -14.75 -5.47 -0.51
CA ILE A 46 -14.50 -4.07 -0.88
C ILE A 46 -15.80 -3.28 -1.09
N LEU A 47 -16.85 -3.96 -1.56
CA LEU A 47 -18.18 -3.39 -1.75
C LEU A 47 -18.93 -3.37 -0.41
N SER A 48 -19.10 -2.17 0.14
CA SER A 48 -19.69 -1.96 1.47
C SER A 48 -21.07 -2.60 1.65
N PHE A 49 -21.89 -2.64 0.61
CA PHE A 49 -23.23 -3.24 0.62
C PHE A 49 -23.21 -4.78 0.65
N MET A 50 -22.07 -5.41 0.39
CA MET A 50 -21.88 -6.86 0.48
C MET A 50 -21.32 -7.30 1.84
N ARG A 51 -20.95 -6.35 2.71
CA ARG A 51 -20.33 -6.64 4.00
C ARG A 51 -21.36 -7.19 5.00
N PRO A 52 -21.07 -8.30 5.69
CA PRO A 52 -21.86 -8.72 6.84
C PRO A 52 -21.93 -7.62 7.91
N ALA A 53 -23.02 -7.61 8.69
CA ALA A 53 -23.14 -6.72 9.83
C ALA A 53 -21.97 -6.94 10.82
N GLY A 54 -21.36 -5.85 11.29
CA GLY A 54 -20.21 -5.91 12.21
C GLY A 54 -18.87 -6.31 11.57
N TRP A 55 -18.83 -6.56 10.26
CA TRP A 55 -17.58 -6.95 9.58
C TRP A 55 -16.49 -5.89 9.69
N MET A 56 -16.82 -4.61 9.56
CA MET A 56 -15.80 -3.54 9.64
C MET A 56 -15.16 -3.46 11.03
N GLU A 57 -15.93 -3.66 12.10
CA GLU A 57 -15.41 -3.65 13.47
C GLU A 57 -14.50 -4.85 13.74
N SER A 58 -14.92 -6.04 13.30
CA SER A 58 -14.11 -7.25 13.43
C SER A 58 -12.85 -7.19 12.57
N PHE A 59 -12.93 -6.65 11.35
CA PHE A 59 -11.79 -6.43 10.46
C PHE A 59 -10.82 -5.41 11.04
N ASN A 60 -11.31 -4.26 11.53
CA ASN A 60 -10.48 -3.25 12.20
C ASN A 60 -9.74 -3.83 13.40
N LYS A 61 -10.38 -4.70 14.19
CA LYS A 61 -9.72 -5.39 15.30
C LYS A 61 -8.58 -6.31 14.81
N LYS A 62 -8.78 -7.03 13.71
CA LYS A 62 -7.75 -7.90 13.10
C LYS A 62 -6.55 -7.11 12.61
N ILE A 63 -6.77 -6.04 11.83
CA ILE A 63 -5.67 -5.27 11.21
C ILE A 63 -4.89 -4.41 12.22
N ASN A 64 -5.46 -4.12 13.39
CA ASN A 64 -4.78 -3.44 14.48
C ASN A 64 -3.99 -4.39 15.41
N ASP A 65 -4.11 -5.70 15.24
CA ASP A 65 -3.36 -6.70 15.99
C ASP A 65 -2.09 -7.10 15.21
N LEU A 66 -0.99 -6.38 15.42
CA LEU A 66 0.25 -6.59 14.68
C LEU A 66 0.88 -7.98 14.93
N GLU A 67 0.69 -8.53 16.13
CA GLU A 67 1.15 -9.89 16.49
C GLU A 67 0.38 -10.94 15.68
N PHE A 68 -0.93 -10.75 15.51
CA PHE A 68 -1.74 -11.58 14.62
C PHE A 68 -1.29 -11.47 13.17
N LEU A 69 -1.01 -10.26 12.67
CA LEU A 69 -0.57 -10.05 11.29
C LEU A 69 0.82 -10.64 11.01
N ALA A 70 1.67 -10.70 12.03
CA ALA A 70 3.04 -11.20 11.93
C ALA A 70 3.11 -12.73 11.77
N ASN A 71 4.23 -13.18 11.20
CA ASN A 71 4.52 -14.62 11.18
C ASN A 71 5.10 -15.01 12.55
N LYS A 72 4.86 -16.26 12.98
CA LYS A 72 5.50 -16.78 14.20
C LYS A 72 7.02 -16.63 14.12
N GLY A 73 7.61 -16.01 15.13
CA GLY A 73 9.05 -15.76 15.20
C GLY A 73 9.53 -14.50 14.48
N SER A 74 8.61 -13.65 13.99
CA SER A 74 8.97 -12.32 13.49
C SER A 74 9.67 -11.52 14.58
N THR A 75 10.70 -10.78 14.20
CA THR A 75 11.38 -9.83 15.06
C THR A 75 10.48 -8.64 15.38
N LYS A 76 10.79 -7.92 16.46
CA LYS A 76 10.07 -6.70 16.83
C LYS A 76 10.06 -5.67 15.69
N GLU A 77 11.17 -5.52 14.97
CA GLU A 77 11.29 -4.60 13.84
C GLU A 77 10.37 -5.02 12.69
N GLU A 78 10.32 -6.32 12.33
CA GLU A 78 9.39 -6.83 11.31
C GLU A 78 7.93 -6.57 11.70
N ILE A 79 7.58 -6.74 12.97
CA ILE A 79 6.24 -6.45 13.49
C ILE A 79 5.92 -4.96 13.38
N GLU A 80 6.83 -4.07 13.78
CA GLU A 80 6.65 -2.62 13.66
C GLU A 80 6.49 -2.18 12.20
N THR A 81 7.16 -2.84 11.23
CA THR A 81 6.94 -2.52 9.80
C THR A 81 5.54 -2.85 9.31
N LEU A 82 4.80 -3.77 9.95
CA LEU A 82 3.42 -4.11 9.56
C LEU A 82 2.47 -2.94 9.74
N ASP A 83 2.66 -2.13 10.78
CA ASP A 83 1.84 -0.93 11.01
C ASP A 83 2.04 0.10 9.90
N TRP A 84 3.30 0.35 9.55
CA TRP A 84 3.66 1.28 8.48
C TRP A 84 3.12 0.86 7.11
N PHE A 85 3.17 -0.44 6.81
CA PHE A 85 2.56 -1.00 5.60
C PHE A 85 1.03 -0.98 5.64
N GLY A 86 0.44 -1.34 6.77
CA GLY A 86 -1.00 -1.32 6.97
C GLY A 86 -1.58 0.08 6.76
N ASN A 87 -0.87 1.12 7.20
CA ASN A 87 -1.24 2.51 6.93
C ASN A 87 -1.31 2.82 5.44
N PHE A 88 -0.44 2.23 4.60
CA PHE A 88 -0.53 2.40 3.14
C PHE A 88 -1.68 1.59 2.53
N GLU A 89 -1.85 0.35 2.97
CA GLU A 89 -2.80 -0.61 2.40
C GLU A 89 -4.26 -0.26 2.71
N TRP A 90 -4.55 0.09 3.97
CA TRP A 90 -5.90 0.29 4.49
C TRP A 90 -6.36 1.75 4.47
N ALA A 91 -5.47 2.69 4.16
CA ALA A 91 -5.82 4.10 4.15
C ALA A 91 -6.86 4.42 3.06
N SER A 92 -7.74 5.36 3.40
CA SER A 92 -8.72 5.96 2.49
C SER A 92 -8.08 6.34 1.15
N ASP A 93 -8.77 6.05 0.05
CA ASP A 93 -8.38 6.51 -1.29
C ASP A 93 -8.58 8.03 -1.46
N CYS A 94 -9.28 8.68 -0.52
CA CYS A 94 -9.46 10.13 -0.47
C CYS A 94 -8.53 10.76 0.57
N ASP A 95 -7.59 11.59 0.10
CA ASP A 95 -6.77 12.51 0.90
C ASP A 95 -5.96 11.89 2.05
N ALA A 96 -5.21 10.82 1.77
CA ALA A 96 -4.32 10.22 2.77
C ALA A 96 -2.85 10.61 2.57
N GLU A 97 -2.13 10.68 3.69
CA GLU A 97 -0.72 11.05 3.76
C GLU A 97 0.06 10.01 4.56
N MET A 98 1.20 9.61 4.00
CA MET A 98 2.10 8.60 4.55
C MET A 98 3.41 9.26 4.97
N LYS A 99 3.94 8.85 6.13
CA LYS A 99 5.21 9.35 6.66
C LYS A 99 6.42 8.69 5.98
N TYR A 100 7.60 9.23 6.27
CA TYR A 100 8.87 8.65 5.83
C TYR A 100 9.01 7.17 6.24
N GLU A 101 8.57 6.80 7.43
CA GLU A 101 8.64 5.42 7.93
C GLU A 101 7.84 4.45 7.06
N THR A 102 6.67 4.86 6.57
CA THR A 102 5.90 4.11 5.57
C THR A 102 6.65 3.98 4.25
N ALA A 103 7.23 5.07 3.73
CA ALA A 103 8.01 5.01 2.50
C ALA A 103 9.22 4.07 2.66
N LYS A 104 9.93 4.15 3.79
CA LYS A 104 11.06 3.28 4.11
C LYS A 104 10.64 1.81 4.18
N ALA A 105 9.55 1.52 4.90
CA ALA A 105 9.01 0.17 5.00
C ALA A 105 8.68 -0.38 3.61
N ILE A 106 7.94 0.36 2.79
CA ILE A 106 7.62 -0.04 1.41
C ILE A 106 8.89 -0.32 0.61
N TRP A 107 9.86 0.60 0.65
CA TRP A 107 11.11 0.50 -0.10
C TRP A 107 11.88 -0.80 0.17
N GLU A 108 11.95 -1.24 1.43
CA GLU A 108 12.68 -2.44 1.83
C GLU A 108 12.21 -3.70 1.08
N TYR A 109 10.94 -3.76 0.68
CA TYR A 109 10.36 -4.92 -0.01
C TYR A 109 10.25 -4.75 -1.52
N ILE A 110 10.34 -3.52 -2.05
CA ILE A 110 10.17 -3.26 -3.49
C ILE A 110 11.45 -2.86 -4.23
N LYS A 111 12.51 -2.44 -3.52
CA LYS A 111 13.75 -1.90 -4.12
C LYS A 111 14.39 -2.83 -5.15
N ASP A 112 14.37 -4.14 -4.88
CA ASP A 112 15.00 -5.17 -5.72
C ASP A 112 14.02 -5.87 -6.68
N VAL A 113 12.74 -5.45 -6.68
CA VAL A 113 11.71 -5.98 -7.59
C VAL A 113 11.96 -5.47 -9.00
N SER A 114 12.01 -6.38 -9.97
CA SER A 114 12.36 -6.09 -11.38
C SER A 114 11.14 -5.94 -12.30
N GLU A 115 9.98 -6.41 -11.83
CA GLU A 115 8.72 -6.35 -12.56
C GLU A 115 8.34 -4.89 -12.79
N ASP A 116 7.93 -4.59 -14.03
CA ASP A 116 7.37 -3.30 -14.37
C ASP A 116 6.01 -3.48 -15.02
N PHE A 117 5.04 -2.69 -14.58
CA PHE A 117 3.68 -2.71 -15.10
C PHE A 117 3.07 -1.33 -15.01
N VAL A 118 2.15 -1.06 -15.93
CA VAL A 118 1.35 0.17 -15.93
C VAL A 118 0.20 0.03 -14.94
N PHE A 119 0.11 0.97 -14.01
CA PHE A 119 -1.04 1.14 -13.11
C PHE A 119 -1.76 2.48 -13.31
N GLY A 120 -1.15 3.42 -14.02
CA GLY A 120 -1.80 4.66 -14.44
C GLY A 120 -2.81 4.45 -15.57
N TYR A 121 -3.27 5.57 -16.15
CA TYR A 121 -4.19 5.55 -17.27
C TYR A 121 -3.50 5.02 -18.54
N SER A 122 -3.67 3.75 -18.86
CA SER A 122 -2.95 3.04 -19.94
C SER A 122 -3.03 3.66 -21.33
N ALA A 123 -4.06 4.45 -21.62
CA ALA A 123 -4.20 5.17 -22.89
C ALA A 123 -3.41 6.50 -22.94
N ARG A 124 -2.79 6.92 -21.83
CA ARG A 124 -1.97 8.13 -21.78
C ARG A 124 -0.49 7.81 -22.05
N PRO A 125 0.23 8.66 -22.81
CA PRO A 125 1.66 8.51 -23.02
C PRO A 125 2.50 8.54 -21.73
N ASP A 126 2.00 9.21 -20.69
CA ASP A 126 2.61 9.40 -19.38
C ASP A 126 2.01 8.48 -18.31
N ALA A 127 1.43 7.34 -18.70
CA ALA A 127 0.79 6.41 -17.78
C ALA A 127 1.76 5.96 -16.67
N ALA A 128 1.35 6.14 -15.42
CA ALA A 128 2.17 5.76 -14.27
C ALA A 128 2.54 4.26 -14.28
N THR A 129 3.83 4.00 -14.08
CA THR A 129 4.44 2.67 -14.04
C THR A 129 4.94 2.32 -12.65
N PHE A 130 5.03 1.03 -12.34
CA PHE A 130 5.59 0.58 -11.07
C PHE A 130 7.04 1.09 -10.88
N GLN A 131 7.82 1.17 -11.96
CA GLN A 131 9.16 1.76 -11.89
C GLN A 131 9.13 3.24 -11.46
N GLN A 132 8.19 4.04 -11.95
CA GLN A 132 8.01 5.41 -11.48
C GLN A 132 7.55 5.49 -10.02
N PHE A 133 6.71 4.55 -9.57
CA PHE A 133 6.36 4.43 -8.16
C PHE A 133 7.58 4.10 -7.29
N LYS A 134 8.45 3.18 -7.73
CA LYS A 134 9.73 2.91 -7.07
C LYS A 134 10.59 4.17 -6.98
N SER A 135 10.68 4.97 -8.05
CA SER A 135 11.41 6.25 -8.01
C SER A 135 10.80 7.24 -7.02
N LEU A 136 9.46 7.31 -6.93
CA LEU A 136 8.77 8.15 -5.94
C LEU A 136 9.11 7.70 -4.51
N ILE A 137 9.07 6.40 -4.23
CA ILE A 137 9.40 5.87 -2.91
C ILE A 137 10.89 6.07 -2.57
N ASP A 138 11.79 5.83 -3.51
CA ASP A 138 13.23 6.06 -3.35
C ASP A 138 13.54 7.55 -3.05
N ASP A 139 12.87 8.47 -3.75
CA ASP A 139 12.96 9.90 -3.48
C ASP A 139 12.50 10.25 -2.04
N CYS A 140 11.40 9.67 -1.59
CA CYS A 140 10.93 9.82 -0.21
C CYS A 140 11.98 9.31 0.79
N VAL A 141 12.58 8.15 0.54
CA VAL A 141 13.61 7.57 1.42
C VAL A 141 14.88 8.42 1.44
N LYS A 142 15.37 8.88 0.28
CA LYS A 142 16.57 9.71 0.16
C LYS A 142 16.41 11.07 0.84
N ASN A 143 15.23 11.67 0.74
CA ASN A 143 14.95 12.99 1.32
C ASN A 143 14.37 12.92 2.74
N LYS A 144 14.14 11.72 3.29
CA LYS A 144 13.43 11.50 4.56
C LYS A 144 12.06 12.19 4.62
N THR A 145 11.31 12.09 3.52
CA THR A 145 9.97 12.66 3.38
C THR A 145 8.91 11.58 3.22
N GLY A 146 7.65 11.98 3.40
CA GLY A 146 6.47 11.18 3.10
C GLY A 146 5.97 11.36 1.66
N PHE A 147 4.82 10.75 1.38
CA PHE A 147 4.04 10.92 0.16
C PHE A 147 2.56 10.93 0.49
N LYS A 148 1.72 11.43 -0.42
CA LYS A 148 0.27 11.53 -0.21
C LYS A 148 -0.50 11.24 -1.48
N TRP A 149 -1.80 11.04 -1.37
CA TRP A 149 -2.69 10.99 -2.52
C TRP A 149 -4.01 11.71 -2.29
N CYS A 150 -4.55 12.25 -3.38
CA CYS A 150 -5.83 12.95 -3.48
C CYS A 150 -6.47 12.68 -4.84
#